data_AF-A0A8H9GHV6-F1
#
_entry.id   AF-A0A8H9GHV6-F1
#
_cell.length_a   1.000
_cell.length_b   1.000
_cell.length_c   1.000
_cell.angle_alpha   90.00
_cell.angle_beta   90.00
_cell.angle_gamma   90.00
#
_symmetry.space_group_name_H-M   'P 1'
#
loop_
_entity.id
_entity.type
_entity.pdbx_description
1 polymer ?
#
loop_
_entity_poly.entity_id
_entity_poly.type
_entity_poly.pdbx_seq_one_letter_code
_entity_poly.pdbx_strand_id
1 'polypeptide(L)'
;MEPHWRVYPVSFVGRLVNGAINALAPFLLGIGAAFVLLLAVAVIGDEALSGEPALSRALDQLARAGMMPVLVLPLCAGVALAALFALREAITSRALVRAAREGAPRTAVPHPSQVDLVAAEPPFLAFLVMSVLLAGIGLLMSVIAAFTINDSEQHILGGFLAATGVGAVFVLLALAGRPAHHWRRLEIAAHWTTADERAAWRRATSAGPAKDEVELPPDLVHLRRRATRYEYLGSACFVLGFGLMQVWLFVTHPYRTRTDPGPRQEYDDAVEMVLVAGTWVFAAFMVGAVALLVVGSFADSAVQRREQQILREALAAPDGPRPPQALLRRYANRQPVLIAQALALVAALGTTFGWAVYSLGTGGMADVASLYGDADETFGGFVTQALVTLTGSVVVVVAAVVWDVVAAARGYELRSQVVERWPIKPAPRMVGEDGKKKPDPASVGPSLTPRARGVRS
;
A
#
# COMPACT_ATOMS: atom_id res chain seq x y z
N MET A 1 31.32 3.46 -25.97
CA MET A 1 30.81 3.66 -24.59
C MET A 1 30.48 2.30 -24.00
N GLU A 2 30.88 2.03 -22.75
CA GLU A 2 30.54 0.77 -22.08
C GLU A 2 29.04 0.67 -21.75
N PRO A 3 28.43 -0.53 -21.80
CA PRO A 3 27.05 -0.73 -21.38
C PRO A 3 26.82 -0.29 -19.92
N HIS A 4 25.73 0.42 -19.69
CA HIS A 4 25.32 0.96 -18.39
C HIS A 4 23.82 0.79 -18.19
N TRP A 5 23.37 0.88 -16.94
CA TRP A 5 21.95 0.85 -16.64
C TRP A 5 21.30 2.20 -16.90
N ARG A 6 20.10 2.15 -17.46
CA ARG A 6 19.22 3.30 -17.65
C ARG A 6 17.81 2.94 -17.20
N VAL A 7 17.18 3.86 -16.49
CA VAL A 7 15.76 3.75 -16.16
C VAL A 7 14.97 4.31 -17.34
N TYR A 8 14.14 3.49 -17.97
CA TYR A 8 13.28 3.94 -19.07
C TYR A 8 11.97 4.52 -18.54
N PRO A 9 11.48 5.64 -19.10
CA PRO A 9 10.28 6.29 -18.60
C PRO A 9 9.05 5.44 -18.92
N VAL A 10 8.20 5.23 -17.92
CA VAL A 10 6.86 4.67 -18.12
C VAL A 10 5.86 5.79 -18.35
N SER A 11 4.76 5.47 -19.05
CA SER A 11 3.66 6.42 -19.28
C SER A 11 3.08 6.95 -17.97
N PHE A 12 2.28 8.02 -18.04
CA PHE A 12 1.55 8.56 -16.89
C PHE A 12 0.74 7.48 -16.16
N VAL A 13 0.08 6.60 -16.92
CA VAL A 13 -0.66 5.44 -16.39
C VAL A 13 0.26 4.52 -15.58
N GLY A 14 1.48 4.24 -16.06
CA GLY A 14 2.46 3.46 -15.31
C GLY A 14 2.89 4.13 -14.00
N ARG A 15 2.97 5.47 -13.97
CA ARG A 15 3.25 6.20 -12.72
C ARG A 15 2.08 6.07 -11.74
N LEU A 16 0.84 6.19 -12.22
CA LEU A 16 -0.38 6.06 -11.42
C LEU A 16 -0.52 4.65 -10.82
N VAL A 17 -0.28 3.61 -11.61
CA VAL A 17 -0.29 2.21 -11.15
C VAL A 17 0.70 2.00 -10.01
N ASN A 18 1.92 2.52 -10.15
CA ASN A 18 2.91 2.42 -9.08
C ASN A 18 2.53 3.22 -7.82
N GLY A 19 1.91 4.40 -7.99
CA GLY A 19 1.39 5.18 -6.86
C GLY A 19 0.28 4.44 -6.12
N ALA A 20 -0.63 3.79 -6.87
CA ALA A 20 -1.68 2.96 -6.30
C ALA A 20 -1.12 1.74 -5.53
N ILE A 21 -0.13 1.04 -6.09
CA ILE A 21 0.58 -0.06 -5.40
C ILE A 21 1.19 0.44 -4.08
N ASN A 22 1.84 1.60 -4.09
CA ASN A 22 2.50 2.18 -2.91
C ASN A 22 1.50 2.63 -1.83
N ALA A 23 0.26 2.99 -2.21
CA ALA A 23 -0.81 3.35 -1.29
C ALA A 23 -1.57 2.12 -0.75
N LEU A 24 -1.68 1.06 -1.54
CA LEU A 24 -2.51 -0.10 -1.19
C LEU A 24 -1.86 -1.00 -0.12
N ALA A 25 -0.54 -1.11 -0.09
CA ALA A 25 0.18 -1.84 0.96
C ALA A 25 -0.04 -1.24 2.38
N PRO A 26 0.16 0.06 2.62
CA PRO A 26 -0.16 0.66 3.92
C PRO A 26 -1.66 0.70 4.22
N PHE A 27 -2.53 0.77 3.20
CA PHE A 27 -3.97 0.60 3.37
C PHE A 27 -4.31 -0.78 3.97
N LEU A 28 -3.70 -1.87 3.46
CA LEU A 28 -3.86 -3.21 4.02
C LEU A 28 -3.38 -3.30 5.48
N LEU A 29 -2.25 -2.66 5.81
CA LEU A 29 -1.79 -2.57 7.21
C LEU A 29 -2.78 -1.82 8.09
N GLY A 30 -3.42 -0.77 7.57
CA GLY A 30 -4.45 -0.02 8.26
C GLY A 30 -5.72 -0.84 8.53
N ILE A 31 -6.10 -1.74 7.63
CA ILE A 31 -7.18 -2.71 7.89
C ILE A 31 -6.77 -3.66 9.03
N GLY A 32 -5.53 -4.14 9.04
CA GLY A 32 -5.00 -4.94 10.15
C GLY A 32 -5.01 -4.20 11.49
N ALA A 33 -4.70 -2.91 11.49
CA ALA A 33 -4.82 -2.06 12.67
C ALA A 33 -6.29 -1.88 13.11
N ALA A 34 -7.21 -1.72 12.15
CA ALA A 34 -8.65 -1.64 12.42
C ALA A 34 -9.16 -2.93 13.09
N PHE A 35 -8.71 -4.09 12.61
CA PHE A 35 -9.03 -5.39 13.22
C PHE A 35 -8.62 -5.47 14.69
N VAL A 36 -7.37 -5.11 15.01
CA VAL A 36 -6.87 -5.09 16.40
C VAL A 36 -7.69 -4.12 17.25
N LEU A 37 -8.05 -2.96 16.72
CA LEU A 37 -8.85 -1.97 17.44
C LEU A 37 -10.28 -2.47 17.69
N LEU A 38 -10.92 -3.12 16.71
CA LEU A 38 -12.25 -3.72 16.88
C LEU A 38 -12.24 -4.85 17.91
N LEU A 39 -11.20 -5.69 17.94
CA LEU A 39 -11.01 -6.70 18.99
C LEU A 39 -10.87 -6.05 20.37
N ALA A 40 -10.06 -4.99 20.49
CA ALA A 40 -9.92 -4.26 21.74
C ALA A 40 -11.25 -3.65 22.20
N VAL A 41 -12.03 -3.09 21.27
CA VAL A 41 -13.37 -2.54 21.55
C VAL A 41 -14.32 -3.63 22.06
N ALA A 42 -14.33 -4.80 21.43
CA ALA A 42 -15.16 -5.93 21.88
C ALA A 42 -14.77 -6.39 23.29
N VAL A 43 -13.48 -6.59 23.56
CA VAL A 43 -12.99 -7.02 24.89
C VAL A 43 -13.33 -5.99 25.98
N ILE A 44 -13.13 -4.69 25.69
CA ILE A 44 -13.48 -3.62 26.65
C ILE A 44 -14.99 -3.58 26.89
N GLY A 45 -15.80 -3.76 25.85
CA GLY A 45 -17.26 -3.81 25.95
C GLY A 45 -17.77 -4.95 26.83
N ASP A 46 -17.15 -6.12 26.75
CA ASP A 46 -17.52 -7.29 27.55
C ASP A 46 -17.02 -7.23 28.99
N GLU A 47 -15.77 -6.80 29.21
CA GLU A 47 -15.12 -6.88 30.53
C GLU A 47 -15.31 -5.61 31.37
N ALA A 48 -15.06 -4.44 30.79
CA ALA A 48 -14.99 -3.17 31.54
C ALA A 48 -16.35 -2.47 31.67
N LEU A 49 -17.29 -2.78 30.78
CA LEU A 49 -18.60 -2.14 30.68
C LEU A 49 -19.75 -3.10 30.97
N SER A 50 -19.47 -4.21 31.68
CA SER A 50 -20.48 -5.20 32.09
C SER A 50 -21.60 -4.63 32.96
N GLY A 51 -21.36 -3.48 33.62
CA GLY A 51 -22.38 -2.73 34.36
C GLY A 51 -23.30 -1.86 33.49
N GLU A 52 -22.97 -1.63 32.22
CA GLU A 52 -23.67 -0.73 31.29
C GLU A 52 -24.12 -1.49 30.02
N PRO A 53 -25.21 -2.27 30.09
CA PRO A 53 -25.58 -3.24 29.06
C PRO A 53 -25.93 -2.62 27.71
N ALA A 54 -26.41 -1.37 27.68
CA ALA A 54 -26.70 -0.65 26.44
C ALA A 54 -25.40 -0.31 25.68
N LEU A 55 -24.39 0.20 26.38
CA LEU A 55 -23.11 0.56 25.77
C LEU A 55 -22.30 -0.67 25.36
N SER A 56 -22.27 -1.69 26.22
CA SER A 56 -21.63 -2.99 25.93
C SER A 56 -22.19 -3.61 24.63
N ARG A 57 -23.53 -3.67 24.51
CA ARG A 57 -24.20 -4.18 23.30
C ARG A 57 -23.86 -3.36 22.05
N ALA A 58 -23.81 -2.04 22.19
CA ALA A 58 -23.57 -1.16 21.05
C ALA A 58 -22.10 -1.25 20.56
N LEU A 59 -21.13 -1.41 21.47
CA LEU A 59 -19.73 -1.69 21.11
C LEU A 59 -19.56 -3.08 20.47
N ASP A 60 -20.27 -4.10 20.96
CA ASP A 60 -20.28 -5.44 20.35
C ASP A 60 -20.89 -5.40 18.93
N GLN A 61 -22.01 -4.70 18.74
CA GLN A 61 -22.61 -4.48 17.42
C GLN A 61 -21.64 -3.78 16.46
N LEU A 62 -20.96 -2.72 16.93
CA LEU A 62 -19.94 -2.01 16.14
C LEU A 62 -18.76 -2.92 15.80
N ALA A 63 -18.26 -3.72 16.74
CA ALA A 63 -17.16 -4.65 16.53
C ALA A 63 -17.51 -5.70 15.49
N ARG A 64 -18.71 -6.30 15.58
CA ARG A 64 -19.21 -7.30 14.63
C ARG A 64 -19.44 -6.70 13.25
N ALA A 65 -20.10 -5.56 13.17
CA ALA A 65 -20.33 -4.87 11.90
C ALA A 65 -19.01 -4.44 11.25
N GLY A 66 -18.05 -3.95 12.04
CA GLY A 66 -16.70 -3.61 11.59
C GLY A 66 -15.86 -4.81 11.14
N MET A 67 -16.19 -6.01 11.59
CA MET A 67 -15.50 -7.23 11.17
C MET A 67 -15.76 -7.56 9.68
N MET A 68 -16.93 -7.22 9.16
CA MET A 68 -17.26 -7.43 7.73
C MET A 68 -16.28 -6.71 6.78
N PRO A 69 -16.04 -5.39 6.87
CA PRO A 69 -15.06 -4.72 6.03
C PRO A 69 -13.63 -5.20 6.30
N VAL A 70 -13.30 -5.64 7.52
CA VAL A 70 -12.00 -6.27 7.80
C VAL A 70 -11.81 -7.57 7.02
N LEU A 71 -12.86 -8.34 6.77
CA LEU A 71 -12.78 -9.57 5.98
C LEU A 71 -12.81 -9.30 4.47
N VAL A 72 -13.67 -8.39 4.03
CA VAL A 72 -13.92 -8.12 2.60
C VAL A 72 -12.86 -7.21 1.98
N LEU A 73 -12.47 -6.13 2.66
CA LEU A 73 -11.55 -5.13 2.09
C LEU A 73 -10.16 -5.70 1.79
N PRO A 74 -9.55 -6.58 2.60
CA PRO A 74 -8.27 -7.19 2.26
C PRO A 74 -8.33 -8.08 1.02
N LEU A 75 -9.44 -8.81 0.83
CA LEU A 75 -9.65 -9.60 -0.40
C LEU A 75 -9.75 -8.68 -1.61
N CYS A 76 -10.57 -7.64 -1.55
CA CYS A 76 -10.70 -6.65 -2.63
C CYS A 76 -9.38 -5.93 -2.92
N ALA A 77 -8.68 -5.47 -1.88
CA ALA A 77 -7.38 -4.83 -1.98
C ALA A 77 -6.30 -5.80 -2.51
N GLY A 78 -6.32 -7.06 -2.11
CA GLY A 78 -5.42 -8.10 -2.63
C GLY A 78 -5.61 -8.35 -4.12
N VAL A 79 -6.86 -8.48 -4.57
CA VAL A 79 -7.21 -8.62 -5.99
C VAL A 79 -6.79 -7.37 -6.78
N ALA A 80 -7.09 -6.18 -6.26
CA ALA A 80 -6.69 -4.92 -6.89
C ALA A 80 -5.16 -4.79 -6.97
N LEU A 81 -4.44 -5.15 -5.90
CA LEU A 81 -2.98 -5.12 -5.84
C LEU A 81 -2.37 -6.07 -6.89
N ALA A 82 -2.91 -7.27 -7.00
CA ALA A 82 -2.47 -8.25 -7.98
C ALA A 82 -2.72 -7.78 -9.43
N ALA A 83 -3.89 -7.19 -9.69
CA ALA A 83 -4.21 -6.58 -10.97
C ALA A 83 -3.27 -5.41 -11.32
N LEU A 84 -2.96 -4.55 -10.34
CA LEU A 84 -2.00 -3.46 -10.50
C LEU A 84 -0.57 -3.98 -10.76
N PHE A 85 -0.14 -5.06 -10.11
CA PHE A 85 1.15 -5.69 -10.42
C PHE A 85 1.20 -6.23 -11.84
N ALA A 86 0.15 -6.92 -12.30
CA ALA A 86 0.08 -7.39 -13.68
C ALA A 86 0.07 -6.23 -14.69
N LEU A 87 -0.65 -5.15 -14.38
CA LEU A 87 -0.66 -3.95 -15.20
C LEU A 87 0.73 -3.27 -15.23
N ARG A 88 1.45 -3.27 -14.11
CA ARG A 88 2.84 -2.77 -14.02
C ARG A 88 3.78 -3.56 -14.93
N GLU A 89 3.71 -4.89 -14.93
CA GLU A 89 4.47 -5.76 -15.85
C GLU A 89 4.13 -5.44 -17.31
N ALA A 90 2.84 -5.33 -17.64
CA ALA A 90 2.38 -5.04 -18.99
C ALA A 90 2.79 -3.63 -19.49
N ILE A 91 2.72 -2.61 -18.64
CA ILE A 91 3.12 -1.24 -19.01
C ILE A 91 4.64 -1.14 -19.15
N THR A 92 5.40 -1.77 -18.26
CA THR A 92 6.87 -1.75 -18.31
C THR A 92 7.39 -2.44 -19.56
N SER A 93 6.87 -3.63 -19.89
CA SER A 93 7.23 -4.33 -21.14
C SER A 93 6.88 -3.52 -22.39
N ARG A 94 5.73 -2.84 -22.43
CA ARG A 94 5.37 -1.94 -23.55
C ARG A 94 6.32 -0.74 -23.65
N ALA A 95 6.70 -0.15 -22.53
CA ALA A 95 7.62 0.99 -22.50
C ALA A 95 9.01 0.61 -23.02
N LEU A 96 9.52 -0.56 -22.65
CA LEU A 96 10.82 -1.05 -23.14
C LEU A 96 10.81 -1.39 -24.63
N VAL A 97 9.76 -2.05 -25.12
CA VAL A 97 9.60 -2.30 -26.57
C VAL A 97 9.54 -0.99 -27.34
N ARG A 98 8.77 -0.01 -26.84
CA ARG A 98 8.71 1.32 -27.46
C ARG A 98 10.09 1.99 -27.50
N ALA A 99 10.84 1.96 -26.40
CA ALA A 99 12.18 2.52 -26.35
C ALA A 99 13.14 1.81 -27.33
N ALA A 100 13.06 0.48 -27.46
CA ALA A 100 13.84 -0.28 -28.43
C ALA A 100 13.50 0.16 -29.87
N ARG A 101 12.21 0.30 -30.21
CA ARG A 101 11.75 0.77 -31.53
C ARG A 101 12.11 2.22 -31.83
N GLU A 102 12.14 3.08 -30.82
CA GLU A 102 12.57 4.48 -30.94
C GLU A 102 14.10 4.63 -31.07
N GLY A 103 14.85 3.52 -31.12
CA GLY A 103 16.28 3.53 -31.38
C GLY A 103 17.14 3.79 -30.15
N ALA A 104 16.66 3.42 -28.96
CA ALA A 104 17.47 3.51 -27.75
C ALA A 104 18.83 2.79 -27.94
N PRO A 105 19.96 3.36 -27.50
CA PRO A 105 21.26 2.77 -27.76
C PRO A 105 21.41 1.42 -27.05
N ARG A 106 22.05 0.45 -27.70
CA ARG A 106 22.29 -0.90 -27.12
C ARG A 106 23.12 -0.86 -25.84
N THR A 107 23.93 0.19 -25.66
CA THR A 107 24.72 0.43 -24.45
C THR A 107 23.89 0.90 -23.26
N ALA A 108 22.68 1.44 -23.47
CA ALA A 108 21.79 1.85 -22.38
C ALA A 108 20.85 0.69 -22.00
N VAL A 109 21.34 -0.24 -21.21
CA VAL A 109 20.59 -1.44 -20.80
C VAL A 109 19.49 -1.07 -19.79
N PRO A 110 18.28 -1.66 -19.86
CA PRO A 110 17.24 -1.41 -18.87
C PRO A 110 17.70 -1.69 -17.44
N HIS A 111 17.26 -0.87 -16.50
CA HIS A 111 17.58 -1.04 -15.08
C HIS A 111 17.07 -2.41 -14.55
N PRO A 112 17.79 -3.10 -13.64
CA PRO A 112 17.42 -4.43 -13.15
C PRO A 112 15.98 -4.56 -12.64
N SER A 113 15.42 -3.51 -12.01
CA SER A 113 14.02 -3.53 -11.56
C SER A 113 12.99 -3.54 -12.69
N GLN A 114 13.34 -3.10 -13.90
CA GLN A 114 12.50 -3.19 -15.09
C GLN A 114 12.70 -4.53 -15.80
N VAL A 115 13.94 -5.05 -15.77
CA VAL A 115 14.27 -6.38 -16.29
C VAL A 115 13.51 -7.45 -15.51
N ASP A 116 13.47 -7.37 -14.18
CA ASP A 116 12.73 -8.29 -13.30
C ASP A 116 11.27 -8.48 -13.75
N LEU A 117 10.58 -7.36 -13.97
CA LEU A 117 9.18 -7.34 -14.38
C LEU A 117 8.93 -7.96 -15.76
N VAL A 118 9.94 -7.97 -16.63
CA VAL A 118 9.83 -8.50 -17.99
C VAL A 118 10.32 -9.96 -18.05
N ALA A 119 11.29 -10.30 -17.22
CA ALA A 119 11.90 -11.63 -17.13
C ALA A 119 11.10 -12.60 -16.25
N ALA A 120 10.10 -12.12 -15.50
CA ALA A 120 9.24 -12.94 -14.65
C ALA A 120 8.65 -14.15 -15.39
N GLU A 121 8.88 -15.35 -14.83
CA GLU A 121 8.35 -16.62 -15.32
C GLU A 121 7.69 -17.39 -14.18
N PRO A 122 6.36 -17.64 -14.22
CA PRO A 122 5.41 -17.20 -15.24
C PRO A 122 5.00 -15.71 -15.08
N PRO A 123 4.70 -14.99 -16.19
CA PRO A 123 4.20 -13.62 -16.10
C PRO A 123 2.80 -13.60 -15.45
N PHE A 124 2.49 -12.50 -14.77
CA PHE A 124 1.22 -12.27 -14.09
C PHE A 124 0.87 -13.32 -13.01
N LEU A 125 1.87 -14.00 -12.41
CA LEU A 125 1.62 -15.09 -11.47
C LEU A 125 0.73 -14.67 -10.29
N ALA A 126 1.07 -13.58 -9.61
CA ALA A 126 0.30 -13.09 -8.46
C ALA A 126 -1.16 -12.78 -8.84
N PHE A 127 -1.36 -12.17 -10.02
CA PHE A 127 -2.69 -11.89 -10.56
C PHE A 127 -3.47 -13.16 -10.86
N LEU A 128 -2.83 -14.15 -11.50
CA LEU A 128 -3.46 -15.44 -11.77
C LEU A 128 -3.86 -16.16 -10.47
N VAL A 129 -2.95 -16.24 -9.50
CA VAL A 129 -3.21 -16.91 -8.21
C VAL A 129 -4.38 -16.23 -7.48
N MET A 130 -4.36 -14.90 -7.37
CA MET A 130 -5.46 -14.18 -6.73
C MET A 130 -6.79 -14.30 -7.49
N SER A 131 -6.76 -14.35 -8.82
CA SER A 131 -7.96 -14.54 -9.64
C SER A 131 -8.55 -15.94 -9.50
N VAL A 132 -7.70 -16.96 -9.45
CA VAL A 132 -8.10 -18.36 -9.18
C VAL A 132 -8.66 -18.49 -7.76
N LEU A 133 -8.02 -17.86 -6.76
CA LEU A 133 -8.53 -17.85 -5.39
C LEU A 133 -9.89 -17.16 -5.32
N LEU A 134 -10.05 -15.99 -5.94
CA LEU A 134 -11.33 -15.28 -5.99
C LEU A 134 -12.42 -16.14 -6.66
N ALA A 135 -12.10 -16.74 -7.82
CA ALA A 135 -13.03 -17.59 -8.54
C ALA A 135 -13.41 -18.85 -7.73
N GLY A 136 -12.42 -19.49 -7.12
CA GLY A 136 -12.58 -20.72 -6.35
C GLY A 136 -13.36 -20.50 -5.05
N ILE A 137 -13.04 -19.45 -4.30
CA ILE A 137 -13.78 -19.07 -3.09
C ILE A 137 -15.22 -18.68 -3.47
N GLY A 138 -15.40 -17.83 -4.48
CA GLY A 138 -16.74 -17.46 -4.95
C GLY A 138 -17.56 -18.68 -5.37
N LEU A 139 -16.94 -19.63 -6.08
CA LEU A 139 -17.62 -20.85 -6.53
C LEU A 139 -18.00 -21.75 -5.35
N LEU A 140 -17.06 -21.98 -4.43
CA LEU A 140 -17.29 -22.77 -3.23
C LEU A 140 -18.42 -22.17 -2.39
N MET A 141 -18.39 -20.85 -2.16
CA MET A 141 -19.43 -20.16 -1.41
C MET A 141 -20.77 -20.16 -2.14
N SER A 142 -20.78 -20.07 -3.48
CA SER A 142 -22.00 -20.21 -4.29
C SER A 142 -22.62 -21.59 -4.16
N VAL A 143 -21.80 -22.65 -4.16
CA VAL A 143 -22.27 -24.03 -3.98
C VAL A 143 -22.88 -24.20 -2.59
N ILE A 144 -22.18 -23.75 -1.53
CA ILE A 144 -22.71 -23.81 -0.16
C ILE A 144 -24.04 -23.04 -0.09
N ALA A 145 -24.04 -21.79 -0.57
CA ALA A 145 -25.19 -20.91 -0.58
C ALA A 145 -26.40 -21.52 -1.29
N ALA A 146 -26.20 -22.17 -2.43
CA ALA A 146 -27.28 -22.81 -3.19
C ALA A 146 -28.01 -23.93 -2.42
N PHE A 147 -27.38 -24.51 -1.40
CA PHE A 147 -27.99 -25.54 -0.54
C PHE A 147 -28.45 -25.02 0.82
N THR A 148 -28.00 -23.83 1.26
CA THR A 148 -28.28 -23.32 2.62
C THR A 148 -29.22 -22.12 2.66
N ILE A 149 -29.35 -21.38 1.56
CA ILE A 149 -30.02 -20.08 1.53
C ILE A 149 -31.49 -20.22 1.11
N ASN A 150 -32.38 -19.48 1.78
CA ASN A 150 -33.80 -19.36 1.43
C ASN A 150 -34.04 -18.25 0.37
N ASP A 151 -35.24 -18.19 -0.21
CA ASP A 151 -35.58 -17.23 -1.27
C ASP A 151 -35.31 -15.74 -0.90
N SER A 152 -35.35 -15.38 0.38
CA SER A 152 -35.06 -14.02 0.86
C SER A 152 -33.59 -13.62 0.76
N GLU A 153 -32.64 -14.58 0.71
CA GLU A 153 -31.20 -14.29 0.70
C GLU A 153 -30.52 -14.62 -0.64
N GLN A 154 -31.30 -14.77 -1.72
CA GLN A 154 -30.79 -15.00 -3.09
C GLN A 154 -29.75 -13.95 -3.55
N HIS A 155 -29.78 -12.74 -2.98
CA HIS A 155 -28.80 -11.70 -3.25
C HIS A 155 -27.37 -12.09 -2.81
N ILE A 156 -27.23 -12.89 -1.74
CA ILE A 156 -25.95 -13.42 -1.26
C ILE A 156 -25.38 -14.41 -2.30
N LEU A 157 -26.22 -15.33 -2.80
CA LEU A 157 -25.86 -16.26 -3.87
C LEU A 157 -25.44 -15.50 -5.14
N GLY A 158 -26.19 -14.46 -5.53
CA GLY A 158 -25.84 -13.58 -6.65
C GLY A 158 -24.47 -12.92 -6.47
N GLY A 159 -24.14 -12.48 -5.25
CA GLY A 159 -22.84 -11.91 -4.90
C GLY A 159 -21.69 -12.91 -5.08
N PHE A 160 -21.86 -14.15 -4.61
CA PHE A 160 -20.84 -15.19 -4.79
C PHE A 160 -20.65 -15.61 -6.25
N LEU A 161 -21.75 -15.74 -7.02
CA LEU A 161 -21.70 -16.03 -8.45
C LEU A 161 -21.00 -14.90 -9.22
N ALA A 162 -21.27 -13.65 -8.86
CA ALA A 162 -20.57 -12.50 -9.44
C ALA A 162 -19.06 -12.55 -9.14
N ALA A 163 -18.67 -12.89 -7.90
CA ALA A 163 -17.26 -13.07 -7.54
C ALA A 163 -16.59 -14.20 -8.35
N THR A 164 -17.29 -15.32 -8.56
CA THR A 164 -16.82 -16.41 -9.44
C THR A 164 -16.60 -15.93 -10.87
N GLY A 165 -17.61 -15.24 -11.43
CA GLY A 165 -17.55 -14.73 -12.80
C GLY A 165 -16.41 -13.73 -13.01
N VAL A 166 -16.25 -12.77 -12.08
CA VAL A 166 -15.15 -11.80 -12.11
C VAL A 166 -13.79 -12.49 -12.02
N GLY A 167 -13.63 -13.43 -11.09
CA GLY A 167 -12.40 -14.21 -10.96
C GLY A 167 -12.07 -15.00 -12.23
N ALA A 168 -13.06 -15.65 -12.84
CA ALA A 168 -12.91 -16.39 -14.09
C ALA A 168 -12.49 -15.48 -15.26
N VAL A 169 -13.12 -14.30 -15.41
CA VAL A 169 -12.72 -13.30 -16.41
C VAL A 169 -11.27 -12.86 -16.21
N PHE A 170 -10.85 -12.63 -14.96
CA PHE A 170 -9.47 -12.25 -14.65
C PHE A 170 -8.47 -13.36 -14.95
N VAL A 171 -8.81 -14.63 -14.70
CA VAL A 171 -8.01 -15.78 -15.12
C VAL A 171 -7.84 -15.79 -16.65
N LEU A 172 -8.93 -15.61 -17.40
CA LEU A 172 -8.89 -15.54 -18.87
C LEU A 172 -8.02 -14.39 -19.36
N LEU A 173 -8.12 -13.21 -18.75
CA LEU A 173 -7.27 -12.05 -19.07
C LEU A 173 -5.79 -12.34 -18.78
N ALA A 174 -5.47 -12.97 -17.65
CA ALA A 174 -4.11 -13.33 -17.29
C ALA A 174 -3.51 -14.29 -18.34
N LEU A 175 -4.27 -15.31 -18.74
CA LEU A 175 -3.86 -16.30 -19.74
C LEU A 175 -3.71 -15.69 -21.14
N ALA A 176 -4.68 -14.87 -21.57
CA ALA A 176 -4.64 -14.17 -22.85
C ALA A 176 -3.49 -13.15 -22.94
N GLY A 177 -3.08 -12.56 -21.82
CA GLY A 177 -1.96 -11.63 -21.76
C GLY A 177 -0.58 -12.27 -21.93
N ARG A 178 -0.42 -13.56 -21.59
CA ARG A 178 0.87 -14.29 -21.63
C ARG A 178 1.55 -14.31 -23.00
N PRO A 179 0.87 -14.67 -24.12
CA PRO A 179 1.52 -14.69 -25.43
C PRO A 179 2.03 -13.30 -25.82
N ALA A 180 1.22 -12.26 -25.61
CA ALA A 180 1.63 -10.89 -25.90
C ALA A 180 2.81 -10.43 -25.02
N HIS A 181 2.90 -10.87 -23.77
CA HIS A 181 4.05 -10.60 -22.90
C HIS A 181 5.31 -11.32 -23.40
N HIS A 182 5.18 -12.58 -23.81
CA HIS A 182 6.28 -13.37 -24.35
C HIS A 182 6.88 -12.74 -25.61
N TRP A 183 6.04 -12.33 -26.58
CA TRP A 183 6.49 -11.63 -27.79
C TRP A 183 7.26 -10.35 -27.48
N ARG A 184 6.73 -9.51 -26.56
CA ARG A 184 7.42 -8.29 -26.12
C ARG A 184 8.78 -8.60 -25.49
N ARG A 185 8.88 -9.65 -24.68
CA ARG A 185 10.15 -10.07 -24.08
C ARG A 185 11.17 -10.51 -25.13
N LEU A 186 10.75 -11.27 -26.14
CA LEU A 186 11.64 -11.67 -27.25
C LEU A 186 12.16 -10.45 -28.00
N GLU A 187 11.30 -9.47 -28.28
CA GLU A 187 11.68 -8.22 -28.94
C GLU A 187 12.69 -7.41 -28.10
N ILE A 188 12.46 -7.29 -26.79
CA ILE A 188 13.40 -6.63 -25.86
C ILE A 188 14.75 -7.35 -25.85
N ALA A 189 14.75 -8.69 -25.80
CA ALA A 189 15.96 -9.50 -25.78
C ALA A 189 16.71 -9.51 -27.11
N ALA A 190 16.03 -9.26 -28.24
CA ALA A 190 16.66 -9.08 -29.54
C ALA A 190 17.44 -7.76 -29.60
N HIS A 191 16.92 -6.70 -28.96
CA HIS A 191 17.58 -5.40 -28.93
C HIS A 191 18.75 -5.36 -27.92
N TRP A 192 18.48 -5.65 -26.65
CA TRP A 192 19.50 -5.75 -25.59
C TRP A 192 19.84 -7.21 -25.31
N THR A 193 21.05 -7.62 -25.68
CA THR A 193 21.50 -8.99 -25.55
C THR A 193 21.93 -9.32 -24.11
N THR A 194 22.08 -10.61 -23.80
CA THR A 194 22.72 -11.03 -22.54
C THR A 194 24.14 -10.53 -22.39
N ALA A 195 24.87 -10.33 -23.48
CA ALA A 195 26.23 -9.80 -23.43
C ALA A 195 26.23 -8.34 -22.95
N ASP A 196 25.28 -7.54 -23.43
CA ASP A 196 25.08 -6.15 -23.01
C ASP A 196 24.71 -6.08 -21.53
N GLU A 197 23.78 -6.93 -21.10
CA GLU A 197 23.37 -7.01 -19.69
C GLU A 197 24.54 -7.44 -18.79
N ARG A 198 25.30 -8.47 -19.16
CA ARG A 198 26.49 -8.92 -18.43
C ARG A 198 27.54 -7.82 -18.37
N ALA A 199 27.73 -7.05 -19.43
CA ALA A 199 28.66 -5.93 -19.43
C ALA A 199 28.23 -4.83 -18.45
N ALA A 200 26.94 -4.48 -18.42
CA ALA A 200 26.40 -3.54 -17.43
C ALA A 200 26.54 -4.05 -15.98
N TRP A 201 26.29 -5.34 -15.75
CA TRP A 201 26.53 -5.99 -14.45
C TRP A 201 28.01 -6.02 -14.06
N ARG A 202 28.92 -6.27 -15.01
CA ARG A 202 30.37 -6.20 -14.78
C ARG A 202 30.79 -4.80 -14.39
N ARG A 203 30.31 -3.76 -15.08
CA ARG A 203 30.55 -2.36 -14.72
C ARG A 203 30.05 -2.03 -13.30
N ALA A 204 28.87 -2.50 -12.94
CA ALA A 204 28.36 -2.36 -11.57
C ALA A 204 29.18 -3.14 -10.52
N THR A 205 29.85 -4.22 -10.93
CA THR A 205 30.72 -5.03 -10.07
C THR A 205 32.10 -4.41 -9.90
N SER A 206 32.70 -3.93 -10.99
CA SER A 206 34.01 -3.29 -11.01
C SER A 206 33.99 -1.92 -10.33
N ALA A 207 32.85 -1.24 -10.31
CA ALA A 207 32.65 -0.04 -9.50
C ALA A 207 32.84 -0.29 -7.98
N GLY A 208 32.86 -1.55 -7.54
CA GLY A 208 33.03 -1.95 -6.14
C GLY A 208 31.84 -1.54 -5.25
N PRO A 209 31.72 -2.11 -4.03
CA PRO A 209 31.00 -1.40 -2.99
C PRO A 209 31.67 -0.03 -2.85
N ALA A 210 30.88 1.05 -2.84
CA ALA A 210 31.44 2.33 -2.41
C ALA A 210 32.07 2.05 -1.05
N LYS A 211 33.38 2.25 -0.90
CA LYS A 211 33.94 2.36 0.44
C LYS A 211 33.21 3.55 1.06
N ASP A 212 32.66 3.40 2.25
CA ASP A 212 32.04 4.49 2.99
C ASP A 212 33.14 5.47 3.49
N GLU A 213 34.09 5.83 2.64
CA GLU A 213 35.14 6.83 2.90
C GLU A 213 34.52 8.23 2.98
N VAL A 214 33.39 8.45 2.30
CA VAL A 214 32.59 9.66 2.42
C VAL A 214 31.34 9.34 3.23
N GLU A 215 31.33 9.73 4.50
CA GLU A 215 30.14 9.67 5.33
C GLU A 215 29.21 10.86 5.02
N LEU A 216 27.91 10.66 5.19
CA LEU A 216 26.98 11.80 5.20
C LEU A 216 27.34 12.72 6.37
N PRO A 217 27.19 14.05 6.22
CA PRO A 217 27.36 14.97 7.33
C PRO A 217 26.56 14.51 8.55
N PRO A 218 27.15 14.44 9.75
CA PRO A 218 26.51 13.86 10.93
C PRO A 218 25.19 14.57 11.24
N ASP A 219 25.13 15.89 11.05
CA ASP A 219 23.92 16.70 11.24
C ASP A 219 22.77 16.23 10.34
N LEU A 220 23.07 15.87 9.09
CA LEU A 220 22.06 15.38 8.15
C LEU A 220 21.53 14.01 8.58
N VAL A 221 22.40 13.13 9.08
CA VAL A 221 22.01 11.81 9.60
C VAL A 221 21.11 11.96 10.82
N HIS A 222 21.45 12.86 11.74
CA HIS A 222 20.64 13.15 12.92
C HIS A 222 19.29 13.77 12.56
N LEU A 223 19.28 14.76 11.66
CA LEU A 223 18.06 15.42 11.22
C LEU A 223 17.15 14.46 10.46
N ARG A 224 17.70 13.59 9.62
CA ARG A 224 16.96 12.50 8.96
C ARG A 224 16.34 11.54 9.98
N ARG A 225 17.10 11.05 10.95
CA ARG A 225 16.58 10.16 12.00
C ARG A 225 15.45 10.82 12.80
N ARG A 226 15.58 12.12 13.12
CA ARG A 226 14.53 12.87 13.82
C ARG A 226 13.29 13.06 12.95
N ALA A 227 13.45 13.47 11.70
CA ALA A 227 12.34 13.65 10.76
C ALA A 227 11.52 12.36 10.63
N THR A 228 12.19 11.24 10.36
CA THR A 228 11.56 9.92 10.26
C THR A 228 10.86 9.51 11.56
N ARG A 229 11.47 9.76 12.74
CA ARG A 229 10.82 9.49 14.03
C ARG A 229 9.56 10.33 14.24
N TYR A 230 9.61 11.62 13.91
CA TYR A 230 8.44 12.49 14.05
C TYR A 230 7.32 12.09 13.09
N GLU A 231 7.65 11.68 11.87
CA GLU A 231 6.65 11.16 10.93
C GLU A 231 6.03 9.85 11.41
N TYR A 232 6.80 8.90 11.92
CA TYR A 232 6.26 7.65 12.46
C TYR A 232 5.43 7.87 13.72
N LEU A 233 5.95 8.64 14.68
CA LEU A 233 5.25 8.92 15.93
C LEU A 233 3.98 9.73 15.67
N GLY A 234 4.07 10.75 14.82
CA GLY A 234 2.92 11.55 14.39
C GLY A 234 1.88 10.68 13.67
N SER A 235 2.30 9.78 12.78
CA SER A 235 1.39 8.85 12.10
C SER A 235 0.69 7.92 13.10
N ALA A 236 1.44 7.31 14.02
CA ALA A 236 0.90 6.41 15.04
C ALA A 236 -0.08 7.14 15.97
N CYS A 237 0.30 8.32 16.48
CA CYS A 237 -0.56 9.13 17.33
C CYS A 237 -1.82 9.63 16.60
N PHE A 238 -1.71 10.01 15.33
CA PHE A 238 -2.85 10.46 14.54
C PHE A 238 -3.84 9.32 14.27
N VAL A 239 -3.31 8.15 13.92
CA VAL A 239 -4.08 6.93 13.69
C VAL A 239 -4.82 6.49 14.95
N LEU A 240 -4.10 6.40 16.06
CA LEU A 240 -4.69 6.04 17.36
C LEU A 240 -5.69 7.10 17.82
N GLY A 241 -5.33 8.38 17.77
CA GLY A 241 -6.21 9.48 18.17
C GLY A 241 -7.48 9.53 17.34
N PHE A 242 -7.40 9.34 16.02
CA PHE A 242 -8.57 9.30 15.15
C PHE A 242 -9.46 8.11 15.46
N GLY A 243 -8.89 6.90 15.62
CA GLY A 243 -9.65 5.70 15.98
C GLY A 243 -10.35 5.85 17.34
N LEU A 244 -9.62 6.33 18.35
CA LEU A 244 -10.15 6.55 19.70
C LEU A 244 -11.20 7.66 19.73
N MET A 245 -11.06 8.71 18.91
CA MET A 245 -12.07 9.78 18.81
C MET A 245 -13.39 9.26 18.24
N GLN A 246 -13.36 8.37 17.24
CA GLN A 246 -14.58 7.76 16.70
C GLN A 246 -15.29 6.92 17.78
N VAL A 247 -14.54 6.16 18.58
CA VAL A 247 -15.09 5.40 19.72
C VAL A 247 -15.59 6.32 20.83
N TRP A 248 -14.87 7.41 21.14
CA TRP A 248 -15.24 8.35 22.20
C TRP A 248 -16.55 9.10 21.91
N LEU A 249 -16.74 9.56 20.67
CA LEU A 249 -17.99 10.22 20.25
C LEU A 249 -19.20 9.30 20.43
N PHE A 250 -18.99 8.00 20.23
CA PHE A 250 -20.01 6.99 20.40
C PHE A 250 -20.35 6.74 21.86
N VAL A 251 -19.34 6.58 22.72
CA VAL A 251 -19.55 6.39 24.16
C VAL A 251 -20.24 7.61 24.78
N THR A 252 -19.90 8.81 24.37
CA THR A 252 -20.44 10.01 25.04
C THR A 252 -21.86 10.38 24.60
N HIS A 253 -22.24 10.14 23.34
CA HIS A 253 -23.55 10.53 22.79
C HIS A 253 -24.23 9.34 22.09
N PRO A 254 -24.60 8.27 22.83
CA PRO A 254 -25.14 7.05 22.23
C PRO A 254 -26.51 7.24 21.56
N TYR A 255 -27.30 8.24 21.98
CA TYR A 255 -28.65 8.51 21.44
C TYR A 255 -28.70 9.72 20.50
N ARG A 256 -27.57 10.05 19.87
CA ARG A 256 -27.51 11.15 18.92
C ARG A 256 -28.49 10.92 17.78
N THR A 257 -29.25 11.95 17.41
CA THR A 257 -30.10 11.95 16.22
C THR A 257 -29.48 12.78 15.10
N ARG A 258 -30.10 12.76 13.90
CA ARG A 258 -29.59 13.50 12.73
C ARG A 258 -29.63 15.02 12.93
N THR A 259 -30.53 15.52 13.77
CA THR A 259 -30.81 16.94 13.97
C THR A 259 -30.48 17.44 15.37
N ASP A 260 -30.32 16.54 16.34
CA ASP A 260 -30.00 16.87 17.73
C ASP A 260 -28.84 15.98 18.21
N PRO A 261 -27.74 16.55 18.74
CA PRO A 261 -26.69 15.77 19.40
C PRO A 261 -27.21 14.86 20.53
N GLY A 262 -28.40 15.15 21.08
CA GLY A 262 -28.99 14.43 22.20
C GLY A 262 -28.32 14.79 23.53
N PRO A 263 -28.92 14.40 24.67
CA PRO A 263 -28.26 14.56 25.96
C PRO A 263 -27.04 13.64 26.02
N ARG A 264 -25.95 14.16 26.58
CA ARG A 264 -24.77 13.35 26.91
C ARG A 264 -25.18 12.30 27.95
N GLN A 265 -24.77 11.06 27.75
CA GLN A 265 -24.96 10.02 28.77
C GLN A 265 -24.04 10.33 29.96
N GLU A 266 -24.63 10.45 31.15
CA GLU A 266 -23.90 10.52 32.42
C GLU A 266 -23.54 9.09 32.84
N TYR A 267 -22.28 8.88 33.20
CA TYR A 267 -21.75 7.59 33.65
C TYR A 267 -21.25 7.74 35.09
N ASP A 268 -20.98 6.63 35.77
CA ASP A 268 -20.33 6.67 37.08
C ASP A 268 -19.09 7.58 37.09
N ASP A 269 -18.85 8.28 38.21
CA ASP A 269 -17.82 9.32 38.37
C ASP A 269 -16.43 8.89 37.85
N ALA A 270 -16.08 7.61 38.01
CA ALA A 270 -14.82 7.05 37.52
C ALA A 270 -14.74 6.99 35.98
N VAL A 271 -15.83 6.59 35.31
CA VAL A 271 -15.94 6.52 33.85
C VAL A 271 -16.05 7.93 33.27
N GLU A 272 -16.79 8.81 33.92
CA GLU A 272 -16.94 10.21 33.54
C GLU A 272 -15.59 10.96 33.62
N MET A 273 -14.82 10.76 34.69
CA MET A 273 -13.46 11.31 34.80
C MET A 273 -12.56 10.83 33.64
N VAL A 274 -12.64 9.55 33.27
CA VAL A 274 -11.88 8.98 32.14
C VAL A 274 -12.34 9.56 30.80
N LEU A 275 -13.63 9.75 30.59
CA LEU A 275 -14.17 10.30 29.34
C LEU A 275 -13.81 11.79 29.16
N VAL A 276 -13.93 12.60 30.21
CA VAL A 276 -13.59 14.03 30.18
C VAL A 276 -12.08 14.22 30.02
N ALA A 277 -11.28 13.53 30.83
CA ALA A 277 -9.82 13.55 30.69
C ALA A 277 -9.40 13.01 29.31
N GLY A 278 -10.03 11.93 28.86
CA GLY A 278 -9.83 11.32 27.55
C GLY A 278 -10.05 12.31 26.41
N THR A 279 -11.09 13.15 26.46
CA THR A 279 -11.36 14.18 25.44
C THR A 279 -10.18 15.12 25.25
N TRP A 280 -9.67 15.69 26.34
CA TRP A 280 -8.55 16.62 26.32
C TRP A 280 -7.26 15.92 25.91
N VAL A 281 -7.05 14.69 26.39
CA VAL A 281 -5.92 13.84 26.00
C VAL A 281 -5.96 13.52 24.50
N PHE A 282 -7.10 13.14 23.94
CA PHE A 282 -7.26 12.84 22.51
C PHE A 282 -7.09 14.09 21.65
N ALA A 283 -7.66 15.22 22.06
CA ALA A 283 -7.46 16.49 21.36
C ALA A 283 -5.96 16.88 21.36
N ALA A 284 -5.29 16.77 22.51
CA ALA A 284 -3.86 17.03 22.61
C ALA A 284 -3.02 16.05 21.77
N PHE A 285 -3.39 14.76 21.75
CA PHE A 285 -2.76 13.75 20.90
C PHE A 285 -2.94 14.07 19.41
N MET A 286 -4.13 14.48 18.97
CA MET A 286 -4.41 14.81 17.57
C MET A 286 -3.67 16.07 17.13
N VAL A 287 -3.70 17.14 17.94
CA VAL A 287 -2.94 18.37 17.66
C VAL A 287 -1.44 18.09 17.65
N GLY A 288 -0.94 17.35 18.65
CA GLY A 288 0.45 16.92 18.73
C GLY A 288 0.86 16.05 17.55
N ALA A 289 0.01 15.14 17.11
CA ALA A 289 0.25 14.27 15.97
C ALA A 289 0.34 15.06 14.66
N VAL A 290 -0.57 16.01 14.43
CA VAL A 290 -0.52 16.91 13.26
C VAL A 290 0.75 17.76 13.32
N ALA A 291 1.09 18.32 14.47
CA ALA A 291 2.32 19.10 14.63
C ALA A 291 3.58 18.24 14.33
N LEU A 292 3.64 17.02 14.84
CA LEU A 292 4.74 16.07 14.57
C LEU A 292 4.83 15.70 13.09
N LEU A 293 3.69 15.44 12.42
CA LEU A 293 3.64 15.15 10.99
C LEU A 293 4.10 16.36 10.15
N VAL A 294 3.64 17.56 10.50
CA VAL A 294 4.03 18.79 9.80
C VAL A 294 5.52 19.05 9.99
N VAL A 295 6.02 19.04 11.23
CA VAL A 295 7.44 19.25 11.53
C VAL A 295 8.30 18.15 10.88
N GLY A 296 7.87 16.89 10.97
CA GLY A 296 8.51 15.75 10.32
C GLY A 296 8.62 15.94 8.80
N SER A 297 7.52 16.33 8.16
CA SER A 297 7.45 16.54 6.70
C SER A 297 8.34 17.68 6.21
N PHE A 298 8.40 18.78 6.96
CA PHE A 298 9.29 19.90 6.64
C PHE A 298 10.76 19.52 6.84
N ALA A 299 11.06 18.77 7.92
CA ALA A 299 12.40 18.27 8.18
C ALA A 299 12.85 17.27 7.10
N ASP A 300 12.00 16.30 6.71
CA ASP A 300 12.32 15.36 5.63
C ASP A 300 12.47 16.08 4.28
N SER A 301 11.60 17.05 3.98
CA SER A 301 11.74 17.90 2.78
C SER A 301 13.08 18.66 2.77
N ALA A 302 13.53 19.19 3.91
CA ALA A 302 14.82 19.86 4.03
C ALA A 302 15.98 18.88 3.86
N VAL A 303 15.89 17.66 4.43
CA VAL A 303 16.88 16.58 4.21
C VAL A 303 16.96 16.22 2.74
N GLN A 304 15.81 15.97 2.09
CA GLN A 304 15.76 15.61 0.69
C GLN A 304 16.37 16.69 -0.20
N ARG A 305 16.11 17.97 0.07
CA ARG A 305 16.74 19.08 -0.68
C ARG A 305 18.27 19.05 -0.56
N ARG A 306 18.80 18.89 0.66
CA ARG A 306 20.25 18.80 0.90
C ARG A 306 20.86 17.56 0.27
N GLU A 307 20.22 16.40 0.42
CA GLU A 307 20.61 15.15 -0.22
C GLU A 307 20.67 15.27 -1.76
N GLN A 308 19.68 15.91 -2.37
CA GLN A 308 19.67 16.18 -3.80
C GLN A 308 20.75 17.17 -4.23
N GLN A 309 21.05 18.20 -3.42
CA GLN A 309 22.15 19.13 -3.68
C GLN A 309 23.49 18.40 -3.69
N ILE A 310 23.78 17.59 -2.65
CA ILE A 310 24.99 16.76 -2.57
C ILE A 310 25.11 15.86 -3.81
N LEU A 311 24.02 15.24 -4.25
CA LEU A 311 24.04 14.41 -5.46
C LEU A 311 24.29 15.21 -6.73
N ARG A 312 23.68 16.39 -6.88
CA ARG A 312 23.87 17.26 -8.06
C ARG A 312 25.30 17.81 -8.12
N GLU A 313 25.84 18.25 -6.99
CA GLU A 313 27.23 18.71 -6.87
C GLU A 313 28.20 17.59 -7.23
N ALA A 314 27.98 16.41 -6.66
CA ALA A 314 28.78 15.23 -7.00
C ALA A 314 28.65 14.88 -8.49
N LEU A 315 27.44 14.96 -9.07
CA LEU A 315 27.19 14.71 -10.50
C LEU A 315 27.88 15.72 -11.41
N ALA A 316 28.00 16.98 -10.98
CA ALA A 316 28.65 18.05 -11.73
C ALA A 316 30.17 17.97 -11.74
N ALA A 317 30.79 17.41 -10.68
CA ALA A 317 32.24 17.23 -10.59
C ALA A 317 32.66 15.89 -11.21
N PRO A 318 33.31 15.83 -12.40
CA PRO A 318 33.62 14.56 -13.08
C PRO A 318 34.52 13.64 -12.26
N ASP A 319 35.52 14.23 -11.60
CA ASP A 319 36.51 13.55 -10.75
C ASP A 319 36.14 13.60 -9.25
N GLY A 320 34.93 14.07 -8.93
CA GLY A 320 34.45 14.14 -7.56
C GLY A 320 34.33 12.76 -6.90
N PRO A 321 34.48 12.68 -5.57
CA PRO A 321 34.37 11.42 -4.85
C PRO A 321 32.96 10.83 -4.98
N ARG A 322 32.88 9.50 -4.95
CA ARG A 322 31.60 8.78 -5.04
C ARG A 322 30.74 9.10 -3.80
N PRO A 323 29.46 9.46 -3.96
CA PRO A 323 28.58 9.72 -2.82
C PRO A 323 28.37 8.49 -1.92
N PRO A 324 27.95 8.68 -0.66
CA PRO A 324 27.71 7.60 0.29
C PRO A 324 26.76 6.52 -0.23
N GLN A 325 27.01 5.25 0.08
CA GLN A 325 26.24 4.13 -0.48
C GLN A 325 24.75 4.20 -0.10
N ALA A 326 24.45 4.61 1.14
CA ALA A 326 23.08 4.76 1.61
C ALA A 326 22.29 5.81 0.80
N LEU A 327 22.95 6.90 0.40
CA LEU A 327 22.36 7.97 -0.41
C LEU A 327 22.12 7.48 -1.83
N LEU A 328 23.12 6.85 -2.44
CA LEU A 328 22.99 6.28 -3.77
C LEU A 328 21.85 5.23 -3.81
N ARG A 329 21.75 4.33 -2.82
CA ARG A 329 20.67 3.32 -2.74
C ARG A 329 19.29 3.96 -2.62
N ARG A 330 19.19 5.06 -1.88
CA ARG A 330 17.95 5.84 -1.70
C ARG A 330 17.47 6.42 -3.03
N TYR A 331 18.36 7.01 -3.84
CA TYR A 331 17.97 7.67 -5.10
C TYR A 331 18.03 6.76 -6.33
N ALA A 332 18.70 5.61 -6.27
CA ALA A 332 18.64 4.58 -7.32
C ALA A 332 17.29 3.84 -7.32
N ASN A 333 16.68 3.68 -6.14
CA ASN A 333 15.36 3.05 -6.00
C ASN A 333 14.23 4.09 -5.98
N ARG A 334 13.02 3.67 -6.34
CA ARG A 334 11.83 4.49 -6.10
C ARG A 334 11.48 4.42 -4.62
N GLN A 335 11.49 5.55 -3.93
CA GLN A 335 11.07 5.62 -2.53
C GLN A 335 9.58 5.94 -2.43
N PRO A 336 8.83 5.23 -1.57
CA PRO A 336 7.47 5.63 -1.22
C PRO A 336 7.53 6.89 -0.33
N VAL A 337 6.50 7.74 -0.45
CA VAL A 337 6.36 8.94 0.39
C VAL A 337 5.67 8.55 1.70
N LEU A 338 6.35 8.70 2.85
CA LEU A 338 5.86 8.27 4.17
C LEU A 338 4.49 8.87 4.53
N ILE A 339 4.29 10.16 4.25
CA ILE A 339 3.00 10.84 4.48
C ILE A 339 1.88 10.20 3.66
N ALA A 340 2.15 9.82 2.40
CA ALA A 340 1.16 9.14 1.57
C ALA A 340 0.81 7.76 2.14
N GLN A 341 1.78 7.07 2.75
CA GLN A 341 1.52 5.80 3.44
C GLN A 341 0.68 6.00 4.70
N ALA A 342 0.97 7.03 5.51
CA ALA A 342 0.19 7.36 6.70
C ALA A 342 -1.26 7.71 6.34
N LEU A 343 -1.46 8.51 5.30
CA LEU A 343 -2.78 8.86 4.78
C LEU A 343 -3.58 7.63 4.33
N ALA A 344 -2.94 6.71 3.60
CA ALA A 344 -3.58 5.46 3.20
C ALA A 344 -3.96 4.58 4.40
N LEU A 345 -3.14 4.55 5.45
CA LEU A 345 -3.42 3.82 6.69
C LEU A 345 -4.64 4.41 7.43
N VAL A 346 -4.68 5.73 7.59
CA VAL A 346 -5.83 6.44 8.19
C VAL A 346 -7.10 6.22 7.37
N ALA A 347 -7.00 6.27 6.04
CA ALA A 347 -8.14 6.05 5.18
C ALA A 347 -8.72 4.64 5.35
N ALA A 348 -7.89 3.62 5.56
CA ALA A 348 -8.36 2.26 5.85
C ALA A 348 -9.18 2.18 7.15
N LEU A 349 -8.72 2.85 8.21
CA LEU A 349 -9.46 2.95 9.47
C LEU A 349 -10.79 3.67 9.28
N GLY A 350 -10.76 4.84 8.65
CA GLY A 350 -11.97 5.61 8.34
C GLY A 350 -12.95 4.82 7.45
N THR A 351 -12.45 4.02 6.51
CA THR A 351 -13.29 3.16 5.67
C THR A 351 -13.96 2.06 6.49
N THR A 352 -13.19 1.41 7.37
CA THR A 352 -13.68 0.28 8.20
C THR A 352 -14.73 0.75 9.21
N PHE A 353 -14.40 1.76 10.02
CA PHE A 353 -15.32 2.30 11.02
C PHE A 353 -16.49 3.06 10.39
N GLY A 354 -16.21 3.86 9.35
CA GLY A 354 -17.26 4.59 8.62
C GLY A 354 -18.26 3.65 7.97
N TRP A 355 -17.81 2.52 7.41
CA TRP A 355 -18.73 1.53 6.85
C TRP A 355 -19.57 0.85 7.92
N ALA A 356 -18.96 0.47 9.05
CA ALA A 356 -19.67 -0.18 10.17
C ALA A 356 -20.78 0.71 10.73
N VAL A 357 -20.47 1.99 11.00
CA VAL A 357 -21.46 2.96 11.52
C VAL A 357 -22.54 3.25 10.47
N TYR A 358 -22.17 3.34 9.19
CA TYR A 358 -23.14 3.56 8.12
C TYR A 358 -24.11 2.39 7.97
N SER A 359 -23.61 1.15 7.96
CA SER A 359 -24.45 -0.04 7.77
C SER A 359 -25.39 -0.27 8.95
N LEU A 360 -24.91 -0.08 10.18
CA LEU A 360 -25.74 -0.14 11.38
C LEU A 360 -26.80 0.98 11.39
N GLY A 361 -26.42 2.23 11.14
CA GLY A 361 -27.31 3.38 11.24
C GLY A 361 -28.34 3.52 10.11
N THR A 362 -28.20 2.78 9.02
CA THR A 362 -29.17 2.77 7.90
C THR A 362 -30.10 1.57 7.92
N GLY A 363 -29.99 0.69 8.92
CA GLY A 363 -30.73 -0.57 8.95
C GLY A 363 -30.27 -1.56 7.87
N GLY A 364 -29.10 -1.34 7.25
CA GLY A 364 -28.56 -2.23 6.21
C GLY A 364 -28.21 -3.64 6.69
N MET A 365 -28.26 -3.88 8.01
CA MET A 365 -28.09 -5.19 8.66
C MET A 365 -29.39 -5.70 9.31
N ALA A 366 -30.53 -5.06 9.08
CA ALA A 366 -31.81 -5.39 9.71
C ALA A 366 -32.31 -6.81 9.38
N ASP A 367 -31.95 -7.36 8.22
CA ASP A 367 -32.30 -8.74 7.84
C ASP A 367 -31.61 -9.80 8.72
N VAL A 368 -30.55 -9.44 9.46
CA VAL A 368 -29.89 -10.29 10.48
C VAL A 368 -30.57 -10.11 11.86
N ALA A 369 -31.90 -9.98 11.83
CA ALA A 369 -32.79 -9.32 12.80
C ALA A 369 -32.64 -9.68 14.29
N SER A 370 -32.02 -10.80 14.65
CA SER A 370 -31.82 -11.17 16.06
C SER A 370 -30.55 -10.60 16.71
N LEU A 371 -29.56 -10.14 15.92
CA LEU A 371 -28.25 -9.71 16.41
C LEU A 371 -28.07 -8.18 16.48
N TYR A 372 -28.85 -7.43 15.67
CA TYR A 372 -28.71 -5.98 15.52
C TYR A 372 -30.00 -5.20 15.83
N GLY A 373 -30.91 -5.78 16.63
CA GLY A 373 -32.09 -5.07 17.11
C GLY A 373 -31.71 -3.73 17.75
N ASP A 374 -32.41 -2.66 17.38
CA ASP A 374 -32.26 -1.26 17.83
C ASP A 374 -30.94 -0.56 17.41
N ALA A 375 -30.18 -1.16 16.48
CA ALA A 375 -28.94 -0.56 15.98
C ALA A 375 -29.21 0.72 15.16
N ASP A 376 -30.29 0.79 14.40
CA ASP A 376 -30.66 1.99 13.65
C ASP A 376 -31.03 3.16 14.57
N GLU A 377 -31.67 2.90 15.69
CA GLU A 377 -31.95 3.89 16.73
C GLU A 377 -30.67 4.44 17.37
N THR A 378 -29.67 3.58 17.58
CA THR A 378 -28.40 3.94 18.22
C THR A 378 -27.41 4.61 17.24
N PHE A 379 -27.33 4.13 16.00
CA PHE A 379 -26.34 4.57 15.02
C PHE A 379 -26.88 5.58 13.99
N GLY A 380 -28.20 5.77 13.91
CA GLY A 380 -28.87 6.60 12.90
C GLY A 380 -28.40 8.06 12.88
N GLY A 381 -28.10 8.66 14.04
CA GLY A 381 -27.56 10.02 14.10
C GLY A 381 -26.14 10.19 13.57
N PHE A 382 -25.38 9.10 13.48
CA PHE A 382 -23.99 9.11 13.03
C PHE A 382 -23.84 8.84 11.53
N VAL A 383 -24.91 8.49 10.80
CA VAL A 383 -24.88 8.16 9.36
C VAL A 383 -24.22 9.27 8.53
N THR A 384 -24.50 10.54 8.82
CA THR A 384 -23.89 11.67 8.08
C THR A 384 -22.38 11.76 8.33
N GLN A 385 -21.94 11.58 9.58
CA GLN A 385 -20.52 11.55 9.92
C GLN A 385 -19.82 10.34 9.29
N ALA A 386 -20.48 9.19 9.25
CA ALA A 386 -20.01 7.99 8.59
C ALA A 386 -19.80 8.22 7.09
N LEU A 387 -20.75 8.85 6.39
CA LEU A 387 -20.63 9.22 4.98
C LEU A 387 -19.49 10.21 4.73
N VAL A 388 -19.35 11.24 5.57
CA VAL A 388 -18.23 12.20 5.49
C VAL A 388 -16.90 11.48 5.69
N THR A 389 -16.83 10.55 6.64
CA THR A 389 -15.63 9.75 6.91
C THR A 389 -15.28 8.85 5.74
N LEU A 390 -16.26 8.13 5.16
CA LEU A 390 -16.07 7.29 3.98
C LEU A 390 -15.59 8.11 2.77
N THR A 391 -16.26 9.24 2.50
CA THR A 391 -15.89 10.13 1.39
C THR A 391 -14.50 10.72 1.61
N GLY A 392 -14.20 11.14 2.84
CA GLY A 392 -12.89 11.63 3.25
C GLY A 392 -11.80 10.58 3.04
N SER A 393 -12.03 9.33 3.42
CA SER A 393 -11.11 8.22 3.18
C SER A 393 -10.80 8.02 1.70
N VAL A 394 -11.81 8.08 0.82
CA VAL A 394 -11.59 7.99 -0.63
C VAL A 394 -10.72 9.14 -1.14
N VAL A 395 -11.04 10.38 -0.75
CA VAL A 395 -10.28 11.58 -1.13
C VAL A 395 -8.83 11.48 -0.66
N VAL A 396 -8.61 11.03 0.57
CA VAL A 396 -7.29 10.87 1.16
C VAL A 396 -6.45 9.81 0.43
N VAL A 397 -7.05 8.68 0.03
CA VAL A 397 -6.35 7.67 -0.80
C VAL A 397 -5.97 8.24 -2.16
N VAL A 398 -6.90 8.94 -2.82
CA VAL A 398 -6.63 9.58 -4.13
C VAL A 398 -5.49 10.59 -4.00
N ALA A 399 -5.51 11.43 -2.96
CA ALA A 399 -4.46 12.39 -2.68
C ALA A 399 -3.10 11.72 -2.44
N ALA A 400 -3.06 10.61 -1.69
CA ALA A 400 -1.85 9.82 -1.46
C ALA A 400 -1.25 9.28 -2.76
N VAL A 401 -2.09 8.76 -3.66
CA VAL A 401 -1.66 8.27 -4.99
C VAL A 401 -1.12 9.42 -5.84
N VAL A 402 -1.84 10.55 -5.92
CA VAL A 402 -1.41 11.73 -6.68
C VAL A 402 -0.07 12.26 -6.16
N TRP A 403 0.11 12.29 -4.85
CA TRP A 403 1.36 12.74 -4.23
C TRP A 403 2.55 11.85 -4.59
N ASP A 404 2.39 10.51 -4.53
CA ASP A 404 3.43 9.56 -4.95
C ASP A 404 3.77 9.69 -6.44
N VAL A 405 2.75 9.92 -7.30
CA VAL A 405 2.95 10.15 -8.74
C VAL A 405 3.79 11.41 -8.99
N VAL A 406 3.46 12.52 -8.32
CA VAL A 406 4.18 13.79 -8.47
C VAL A 406 5.61 13.67 -7.95
N ALA A 407 5.80 13.06 -6.77
CA ALA A 407 7.12 12.82 -6.19
C ALA A 407 8.00 11.95 -7.11
N ALA A 408 7.43 10.87 -7.66
CA ALA A 408 8.14 9.97 -8.57
C ALA A 408 8.51 10.63 -9.89
N ALA A 409 7.68 11.54 -10.41
CA ALA A 409 7.95 12.29 -11.63
C ALA A 409 9.11 13.28 -11.42
N ARG A 410 9.11 14.03 -10.31
CA ARG A 410 10.17 15.00 -9.98
C ARG A 410 11.54 14.34 -9.76
N GLY A 411 11.56 13.14 -9.17
CA GLY A 411 12.81 12.40 -8.90
C GLY A 411 13.34 11.55 -10.06
N TYR A 412 12.70 11.56 -11.23
CA TYR A 412 13.09 10.69 -12.35
C TYR A 412 14.46 11.05 -12.93
N GLU A 413 14.67 12.33 -13.27
CA GLU A 413 15.88 12.79 -13.95
C GLU A 413 17.14 12.54 -13.10
N LEU A 414 17.09 12.98 -11.83
CA LEU A 414 18.19 12.78 -10.89
C LEU A 414 18.53 11.30 -10.71
N ARG A 415 17.52 10.44 -10.61
CA ARG A 415 17.72 8.99 -10.48
C ARG A 415 18.36 8.39 -11.73
N SER A 416 17.95 8.81 -12.93
CA SER A 416 18.56 8.33 -14.17
C SER A 416 20.05 8.66 -14.21
N GLN A 417 20.41 9.91 -13.87
CA GLN A 417 21.79 10.38 -13.83
C GLN A 417 22.63 9.65 -12.76
N VAL A 418 22.05 9.43 -11.57
CA VAL A 418 22.71 8.69 -10.48
C VAL A 418 22.98 7.23 -10.87
N VAL A 419 22.00 6.54 -11.46
CA VAL A 419 22.12 5.14 -11.89
C VAL A 419 23.16 4.98 -13.01
N GLU A 420 23.20 5.92 -13.94
CA GLU A 420 24.15 5.91 -15.06
C GLU A 420 25.59 6.12 -14.58
N ARG A 421 25.81 7.11 -13.72
CA ARG A 421 27.15 7.43 -13.23
C ARG A 421 27.65 6.44 -12.19
N TRP A 422 26.81 6.08 -11.21
CA TRP A 422 27.16 5.19 -10.11
C TRP A 422 26.18 4.01 -10.03
N PRO A 423 26.34 2.99 -10.88
CA PRO A 423 25.47 1.82 -10.87
C PRO A 423 25.57 1.12 -9.50
N ILE A 424 24.42 0.81 -8.92
CA ILE A 424 24.31 0.11 -7.64
C ILE A 424 23.59 -1.20 -7.87
N LYS A 425 24.23 -2.29 -7.48
CA LYS A 425 23.57 -3.59 -7.51
C LYS A 425 22.30 -3.55 -6.64
N PRO A 426 21.18 -4.10 -7.13
CA PRO A 426 20.04 -4.38 -6.27
C PRO A 426 20.52 -5.14 -5.05
N ALA A 427 19.96 -4.82 -3.87
CA ALA A 427 20.24 -5.62 -2.69
C ALA A 427 19.83 -7.08 -2.97
N PRO A 428 20.66 -8.08 -2.60
CA PRO A 428 20.31 -9.48 -2.82
C PRO A 428 19.00 -9.77 -2.11
N ARG A 429 17.93 -9.99 -2.89
CA ARG A 429 16.65 -10.46 -2.38
C ARG A 429 16.71 -11.97 -2.40
N MET A 430 16.52 -12.59 -1.25
CA MET A 430 16.42 -14.03 -1.15
C MET A 430 14.98 -14.43 -1.44
N VAL A 431 14.74 -15.24 -2.47
CA VAL A 431 13.42 -15.74 -2.87
C VAL A 431 13.39 -17.26 -2.69
N GLY A 432 12.35 -17.75 -2.02
CA GLY A 432 12.10 -19.17 -1.74
C GLY A 432 11.56 -19.41 -0.34
N GLU A 433 10.59 -20.31 -0.21
CA GLU A 433 10.20 -20.92 1.07
C GLU A 433 11.13 -22.10 1.40
N ASP A 434 11.35 -22.32 2.69
CA ASP A 434 12.01 -23.48 3.29
C ASP A 434 13.43 -23.81 2.82
N GLY A 435 14.43 -23.25 3.54
CA GLY A 435 15.81 -23.74 3.55
C GLY A 435 16.61 -23.62 2.25
N LYS A 436 15.98 -23.28 1.12
CA LYS A 436 16.59 -23.13 -0.21
C LYS A 436 16.32 -21.74 -0.78
N LYS A 437 16.66 -20.72 0.01
CA LYS A 437 16.65 -19.32 -0.43
C LYS A 437 17.62 -19.16 -1.62
N LYS A 438 17.08 -18.95 -2.82
CA LYS A 438 17.88 -18.60 -3.99
C LYS A 438 17.88 -17.08 -4.12
N PRO A 439 19.01 -16.48 -4.50
CA PRO A 439 19.01 -15.05 -4.77
C PRO A 439 18.12 -14.79 -6.01
N ASP A 440 17.27 -13.78 -5.90
CA ASP A 440 16.35 -13.30 -6.93
C ASP A 440 17.13 -13.13 -8.25
N PRO A 441 16.68 -13.71 -9.37
CA PRO A 441 17.32 -13.56 -10.67
C PRO A 441 17.58 -12.09 -11.06
N ALA A 442 16.73 -11.16 -10.61
CA ALA A 442 16.95 -9.73 -10.82
C ALA A 442 18.06 -9.12 -9.95
N SER A 443 18.41 -9.79 -8.85
CA SER A 443 19.56 -9.46 -8.01
C SER A 443 20.85 -10.17 -8.46
N VAL A 444 20.74 -11.14 -9.36
CA VAL A 444 21.83 -11.93 -9.94
C VAL A 444 21.64 -12.05 -11.45
N GLY A 445 21.79 -10.93 -12.16
CA GLY A 445 21.72 -10.95 -13.62
C GLY A 445 22.87 -11.75 -14.25
N PRO A 446 22.81 -12.03 -15.56
CA PRO A 446 21.83 -11.52 -16.53
C PRO A 446 20.52 -12.34 -16.59
N SER A 447 19.41 -11.69 -16.94
CA SER A 447 18.04 -12.25 -16.92
C SER A 447 17.18 -11.92 -18.15
N LEU A 448 17.65 -11.07 -19.07
CA LEU A 448 16.89 -10.61 -20.25
C LEU A 448 16.58 -11.74 -21.25
N THR A 449 17.53 -12.65 -21.50
CA THR A 449 17.25 -13.79 -22.40
C THR A 449 16.60 -14.95 -21.64
N PRO A 450 15.53 -15.55 -22.19
CA PRO A 450 15.02 -16.82 -21.71
C PRO A 450 16.14 -17.86 -21.70
N ARG A 451 16.33 -18.57 -20.58
CA ARG A 451 17.20 -19.76 -20.60
C ARG A 451 16.54 -20.78 -21.53
N ALA A 452 17.29 -21.28 -22.51
CA ALA A 452 16.82 -22.40 -23.31
C ALA A 452 16.41 -23.54 -22.36
N ARG A 453 15.16 -24.00 -22.44
CA ARG A 453 14.71 -25.19 -21.73
C ARG A 453 15.62 -26.35 -22.14
N GLY A 454 16.60 -26.70 -21.32
CA GLY A 454 17.50 -27.82 -21.61
C GLY A 454 18.86 -27.79 -20.93
N VAL A 455 19.42 -26.64 -20.54
CA VAL A 455 20.74 -26.62 -19.90
C VAL A 455 20.59 -26.44 -18.41
N ARG A 456 20.41 -27.56 -17.70
CA ARG A 456 20.73 -27.66 -16.27
C ARG A 456 22.25 -27.65 -16.17
N SER A 457 22.81 -26.59 -15.59
CA SER A 457 24.18 -26.57 -15.06
C SER A 457 24.26 -27.34 -13.76
#